data_AF-A0A4R0RSB3-F1
#
_entry.id   AF-A0A4R0RSB3-F1
#
_cell.length_a   1.000
_cell.length_b   1.000
_cell.length_c   1.000
_cell.angle_alpha   90.00
_cell.angle_beta   90.00
_cell.angle_gamma   90.00
#
_symmetry.space_group_name_H-M   'P 1'
#
loop_
_entity.id
_entity.type
_entity.pdbx_description
1 polymer ?
#
loop_
_entity_poly.entity_id
_entity_poly.type
_entity_poly.pdbx_seq_one_letter_code
_entity_poly.pdbx_strand_id
1 'polypeptide(L)'
;NVTYQMNNMDYKTQSNLLAGPIGLLKMYITQSSQDTARDAVQIFGGRGITKTGMGRFIEHYHRTVTYDSILGGAEDVLGDLGVRQAIRSMPKNARL
;
A
#
# COMPACT_ATOMS: atom_id res chain seq x y z
N ASN A 1 -6.60 -10.46 -10.53
CA ASN A 1 -8.06 -10.53 -10.30
C ASN A 1 -8.66 -9.15 -10.01
N VAL A 2 -8.13 -8.38 -9.04
CA VAL A 2 -8.65 -7.03 -8.66
C VAL A 2 -8.91 -6.09 -9.85
N THR A 3 -7.92 -5.86 -10.72
CA THR A 3 -8.06 -4.95 -11.88
C THR A 3 -9.09 -5.43 -12.90
N TYR A 4 -9.22 -6.74 -13.09
CA TYR A 4 -10.27 -7.31 -13.94
C TYR A 4 -11.65 -7.03 -13.34
N GLN A 5 -11.83 -7.27 -12.04
CA GLN A 5 -13.10 -7.02 -11.34
C GLN A 5 -13.49 -5.53 -11.34
N MET A 6 -12.52 -4.61 -11.23
CA MET A 6 -12.78 -3.17 -11.35
C MET A 6 -13.40 -2.76 -12.69
N ASN A 7 -13.12 -3.50 -13.77
CA ASN A 7 -13.64 -3.20 -15.10
C ASN A 7 -14.92 -3.98 -15.45
N ASN A 8 -15.31 -4.95 -14.62
CA ASN A 8 -16.41 -5.88 -14.92
C ASN A 8 -17.49 -5.91 -13.82
N MET A 9 -17.45 -5.00 -12.85
CA MET A 9 -18.46 -4.85 -11.80
C MET A 9 -19.11 -3.47 -11.88
N ASP A 10 -20.37 -3.38 -11.49
CA ASP A 10 -21.00 -2.07 -11.25
C ASP A 10 -20.38 -1.40 -10.00
N TYR A 11 -20.50 -0.07 -9.93
CA TYR A 11 -19.87 0.72 -8.87
C TYR A 11 -20.27 0.28 -7.45
N LYS A 12 -21.53 -0.13 -7.24
CA LYS A 12 -22.02 -0.52 -5.91
C LYS A 12 -21.41 -1.85 -5.48
N THR A 13 -21.36 -2.83 -6.39
CA THR A 13 -20.70 -4.11 -6.15
C THR A 13 -19.20 -3.92 -5.95
N GLN A 14 -18.56 -3.07 -6.76
CA GLN A 14 -17.14 -2.74 -6.63
C GLN A 14 -16.81 -2.13 -5.27
N SER A 15 -17.60 -1.16 -4.81
CA SER A 15 -17.41 -0.52 -3.50
C SER A 15 -17.53 -1.55 -2.36
N ASN A 16 -18.52 -2.44 -2.43
CA ASN A 16 -18.77 -3.43 -1.38
C ASN A 16 -17.76 -4.59 -1.35
N LEU A 17 -17.16 -4.96 -2.49
CA LEU A 17 -16.29 -6.14 -2.57
C LEU A 17 -14.81 -5.79 -2.72
N LEU A 18 -14.47 -4.68 -3.39
CA LEU A 18 -13.08 -4.37 -3.75
C LEU A 18 -12.44 -3.26 -2.91
N ALA A 19 -13.22 -2.36 -2.30
CA ALA A 19 -12.64 -1.22 -1.56
C ALA A 19 -11.68 -1.67 -0.44
N GLY A 20 -12.12 -2.60 0.42
CA GLY A 20 -11.29 -3.16 1.49
C GLY A 20 -10.05 -3.89 0.98
N PRO A 21 -10.17 -4.86 0.04
CA PRO A 21 -9.01 -5.51 -0.56
C PRO A 21 -8.02 -4.55 -1.25
N ILE A 22 -8.50 -3.51 -1.93
CA ILE A 22 -7.63 -2.48 -2.53
C ILE A 22 -6.89 -1.69 -1.45
N GLY A 23 -7.59 -1.30 -0.37
CA GLY A 23 -6.97 -0.60 0.75
C GLY A 23 -5.87 -1.42 1.42
N LEU A 24 -6.15 -2.70 1.71
CA LEU A 24 -5.18 -3.64 2.28
C LEU A 24 -4.00 -3.92 1.33
N LEU A 25 -4.28 -4.09 0.03
CA LEU A 25 -3.24 -4.28 -0.97
C LEU A 25 -2.31 -3.07 -1.03
N LYS A 26 -2.88 -1.85 -1.05
CA LYS A 26 -2.09 -0.62 -1.03
C LYS A 26 -1.21 -0.57 0.22
N MET A 27 -1.79 -0.76 1.41
CA MET A 27 -1.04 -0.76 2.68
C MET A 27 0.14 -1.74 2.64
N TYR A 28 -0.10 -2.95 2.15
CA TYR A 28 0.95 -3.96 2.06
C TYR A 28 2.09 -3.55 1.12
N ILE A 29 1.77 -3.08 -0.10
CA ILE A 29 2.81 -2.72 -1.06
C ILE A 29 3.60 -1.48 -0.61
N THR A 30 2.96 -0.50 0.03
CA THR A 30 3.62 0.74 0.46
C THR A 30 4.51 0.51 1.68
N GLN A 31 4.11 -0.35 2.62
CA GLN A 31 4.98 -0.81 3.71
C GLN A 31 6.19 -1.58 3.16
N SER A 32 5.95 -2.54 2.26
CA SER A 32 7.03 -3.32 1.63
C SER A 32 8.00 -2.43 0.85
N SER A 33 7.48 -1.40 0.18
CA SER A 33 8.29 -0.41 -0.53
C SER A 33 9.17 0.39 0.41
N GLN A 34 8.64 0.85 1.55
CA GLN A 34 9.40 1.57 2.58
C GLN A 34 10.54 0.71 3.14
N ASP A 35 10.28 -0.57 3.40
CA ASP A 35 11.30 -1.51 3.89
C ASP A 35 12.39 -1.74 2.84
N THR A 36 11.99 -2.00 1.60
CA THR A 36 12.93 -2.17 0.47
C THR A 36 13.78 -0.91 0.25
N ALA A 37 13.19 0.28 0.38
CA ALA A 37 13.92 1.54 0.25
C ALA A 37 14.98 1.70 1.34
N ARG A 38 14.63 1.33 2.59
CA ARG A 38 15.55 1.37 3.74
C ARG A 38 16.71 0.40 3.55
N ASP A 39 16.43 -0.84 3.14
CA ASP A 39 17.44 -1.87 2.89
C ASP A 39 18.39 -1.45 1.76
N ALA A 40 17.86 -0.86 0.69
CA ALA A 40 18.67 -0.36 -0.41
C ALA A 40 19.64 0.75 0.04
N VAL A 41 19.21 1.66 0.94
CA VAL A 41 20.09 2.67 1.54
C VAL A 41 21.19 2.02 2.37
N GLN A 42 20.88 0.98 3.15
CA GLN A 42 21.88 0.27 3.96
C GLN A 42 22.94 -0.41 3.09
N ILE A 43 22.53 -1.07 2.00
CA ILE A 43 23.45 -1.73 1.05
C ILE A 43 24.40 -0.70 0.38
N PHE A 44 23.88 0.47 0.00
CA PHE A 44 24.66 1.51 -0.66
C PHE A 44 25.44 2.41 0.32
N GLY A 45 25.20 2.29 1.63
CA GLY A 45 25.78 3.14 2.67
C GLY A 45 25.55 4.63 2.38
N GLY A 46 26.58 5.46 2.58
CA GLY A 46 26.50 6.90 2.33
C GLY A 46 26.10 7.28 0.89
N ARG A 47 26.30 6.40 -0.09
CA ARG A 47 25.83 6.64 -1.46
C ARG A 47 24.31 6.61 -1.56
N GLY A 48 23.63 5.81 -0.72
CA GLY A 48 22.17 5.69 -0.70
C GLY A 48 21.44 6.98 -0.30
N ILE A 49 22.14 7.95 0.30
CA ILE A 49 21.60 9.26 0.68
C ILE A 49 22.18 10.41 -0.17
N THR A 50 22.98 10.10 -1.19
CA THR A 50 23.60 11.11 -2.06
C THR A 50 22.77 11.30 -3.32
N LYS A 51 22.32 12.55 -3.57
CA LYS A 51 21.44 12.90 -4.70
C LYS A 51 22.05 12.72 -6.10
N THR A 52 23.37 12.55 -6.19
CA THR A 52 24.12 12.47 -7.44
C THR A 52 24.93 11.17 -7.53
N GLY A 53 25.51 10.90 -8.70
CA GLY A 53 26.32 9.70 -8.91
C GLY A 53 25.51 8.41 -8.88
N MET A 54 26.15 7.33 -8.43
CA MET A 54 25.61 5.96 -8.52
C MET A 54 24.38 5.72 -7.64
N GLY A 55 24.30 6.36 -6.48
CA GLY A 55 23.21 6.18 -5.52
C GLY A 55 21.96 7.02 -5.79
N ARG A 56 21.95 7.85 -6.86
CA ARG A 56 20.88 8.83 -7.13
C ARG A 56 19.47 8.21 -7.16
N PHE A 57 19.35 6.99 -7.66
CA PHE A 57 18.05 6.31 -7.76
C PHE A 57 17.59 5.76 -6.41
N ILE A 58 18.52 5.29 -5.58
CA ILE A 58 18.22 4.81 -4.22
C ILE A 58 17.83 5.99 -3.33
N GLU A 59 18.58 7.10 -3.38
CA GLU A 59 18.24 8.33 -2.67
C GLU A 59 16.86 8.83 -3.09
N HIS A 60 16.61 8.88 -4.40
CA HIS A 60 15.35 9.39 -4.91
C HIS A 60 14.20 8.53 -4.41
N TYR A 61 14.30 7.21 -4.57
CA TYR A 61 13.28 6.26 -4.13
C TYR A 61 13.02 6.35 -2.63
N HIS A 62 14.07 6.32 -1.80
CA HIS A 62 13.95 6.43 -0.35
C HIS A 62 13.31 7.75 0.10
N ARG A 63 13.61 8.86 -0.59
CA ARG A 63 13.00 10.16 -0.29
C ARG A 63 11.55 10.26 -0.75
N THR A 64 11.15 9.55 -1.81
CA THR A 64 9.82 9.68 -2.41
C THR A 64 8.85 8.57 -2.08
N VAL A 65 9.28 7.48 -1.42
CA VAL A 65 8.41 6.35 -1.08
C VAL A 65 7.20 6.75 -0.23
N THR A 66 7.29 7.85 0.53
CA THR A 66 6.18 8.39 1.31
C THR A 66 5.05 8.97 0.45
N TYR A 67 5.30 9.30 -0.82
CA TYR A 67 4.20 9.70 -1.71
C TYR A 67 3.23 8.54 -1.91
N ASP A 68 3.72 7.31 -2.04
CA ASP A 68 2.88 6.14 -2.28
C ASP A 68 2.05 5.79 -1.03
N SER A 69 2.63 5.95 0.17
CA SER A 69 1.93 5.67 1.42
C SER A 69 0.87 6.72 1.80
N ILE A 70 0.96 7.95 1.28
CA ILE A 70 0.07 9.06 1.66
C ILE A 70 -0.96 9.39 0.57
N LEU A 71 -0.53 9.51 -0.69
CA LEU A 71 -1.38 10.02 -1.77
C LEU A 71 -2.48 9.02 -2.14
N GLY A 72 -3.69 9.49 -2.41
CA GLY A 72 -4.84 8.61 -2.70
C GLY A 72 -5.35 7.84 -1.46
N GLY A 73 -5.05 8.33 -0.25
CA GLY A 73 -5.50 7.80 1.04
C GLY A 73 -4.34 7.21 1.85
N ALA A 74 -4.17 7.63 3.09
CA ALA A 74 -3.07 7.12 3.92
C ALA A 74 -3.18 5.61 4.14
N GLU A 75 -2.05 4.90 4.10
CA GLU A 75 -1.99 3.43 4.15
C GLU A 75 -2.66 2.83 5.40
N ASP A 76 -2.51 3.50 6.55
CA ASP A 76 -3.12 3.13 7.83
C ASP A 76 -4.64 3.32 7.82
N VAL A 77 -5.11 4.45 7.27
CA VAL A 77 -6.54 4.77 7.13
C VAL A 77 -7.22 3.78 6.18
N LEU A 78 -6.58 3.42 5.07
CA LEU A 78 -7.10 2.45 4.10
C LEU A 78 -7.06 1.02 4.64
N GLY A 79 -6.04 0.68 5.43
CA GLY A 79 -5.98 -0.57 6.18
C GLY A 79 -7.16 -0.70 7.16
N ASP A 80 -7.41 0.33 7.97
CA ASP A 80 -8.53 0.37 8.91
C ASP A 80 -9.88 0.25 8.19
N LEU A 81 -10.06 0.95 7.07
CA LEU A 81 -11.26 0.81 6.22
C LEU A 81 -11.48 -0.65 5.80
N GLY A 82 -10.43 -1.33 5.34
CA GLY A 82 -10.52 -2.73 4.90
C GLY A 82 -10.89 -3.68 6.03
N VAL A 83 -10.30 -3.49 7.22
CA VAL A 83 -10.62 -4.29 8.42
C VAL A 83 -12.07 -4.04 8.85
N ARG A 84 -12.52 -2.79 8.91
CA ARG A 84 -13.91 -2.46 9.28
C ARG A 84 -14.92 -3.03 8.30
N GLN A 85 -14.63 -2.98 7.00
CA GLN A 85 -15.48 -3.57 5.96
C GLN A 85 -15.58 -5.09 6.11
N ALA A 86 -14.47 -5.76 6.44
CA ALA A 86 -14.46 -7.19 6.73
C ALA A 86 -15.28 -7.53 7.99
N ILE A 87 -15.07 -6.82 9.10
CA ILE A 87 -15.80 -7.03 10.37
C ILE A 87 -17.30 -6.81 10.18
N ARG A 88 -17.70 -5.75 9.46
CA ARG A 88 -19.11 -5.47 9.14
C ARG A 88 -19.78 -6.61 8.38
N SER A 89 -19.00 -7.35 7.58
CA SER A 89 -19.49 -8.43 6.73
C SER A 89 -19.46 -9.80 7.42
N MET A 90 -18.82 -9.93 8.59
CA MET A 90 -18.77 -11.19 9.33
C MET A 90 -20.15 -11.57 9.90
N PRO A 91 -20.55 -12.85 9.82
CA PRO A 91 -21.76 -13.34 10.48
C PRO A 91 -21.69 -13.13 12.01
N LYS A 92 -22.79 -12.69 12.62
CA LYS A 92 -22.84 -12.42 14.09
C LYS A 92 -22.53 -13.62 14.96
N ASN A 93 -22.69 -14.83 14.42
CA ASN A 93 -22.44 -16.10 15.08
C ASN A 93 -21.07 -16.72 14.70
N ALA A 94 -20.25 -16.03 13.90
CA ALA A 94 -18.90 -16.48 13.63
C ALA A 94 -18.08 -16.43 14.92
N ARG A 95 -17.51 -17.56 15.32
CA ARG A 95 -16.52 -17.64 16.40
C ARG A 95 -15.13 -17.57 15.74
N LEU A 96 -14.32 -16.62 16.20
CA LEU A 96 -12.90 -16.49 15.85
C LEU A 96 -12.08 -17.58 16.55
#